data_AF-A0A7C6ELP6-F1
#
_entry.id   AF-A0A7C6ELP6-F1
#
_cell.length_a   1.000
_cell.length_b   1.000
_cell.length_c   1.000
_cell.angle_alpha   90.00
_cell.angle_beta   90.00
_cell.angle_gamma   90.00
#
_symmetry.space_group_name_H-M   'P 1'
#
loop_
_entity.id
_entity.type
_entity.pdbx_description
1 polymer ?
#
loop_
_entity_poly.entity_id
_entity_poly.type
_entity_poly.pdbx_seq_one_letter_code
_entity_poly.pdbx_strand_id
1 'polypeptide(L)'
;MPRRPRNPSSPRYKARMGYEGEYYLVRMFADRGEPGTYAVRTPGSGSGKLPKPDVIAVDSGELLAIEVKSTNKSYVLLNSSQVERLLEFCRLFMVRCPHCGAEIRPKPIIAARFLNREWSFTEIPLSWRGSIMLRMSDRASGGGRLPSRQRAEDVERASR
;
A
#
# COMPACT_ATOMS: atom_id res chain seq x y z
N MET A 1 -5.50 16.65 16.88
CA MET A 1 -6.52 15.60 16.65
C MET A 1 -7.08 15.13 17.99
N PRO A 2 -8.36 14.69 18.07
CA PRO A 2 -8.97 14.20 19.32
C PRO A 2 -8.21 12.99 19.91
N ARG A 3 -8.25 12.83 21.23
CA ARG A 3 -7.59 11.70 21.93
C ARG A 3 -8.18 10.36 21.46
N ARG A 4 -7.32 9.38 21.21
CA ARG A 4 -7.74 8.02 20.84
C ARG A 4 -8.56 7.41 21.99
N PRO A 5 -9.67 6.70 21.71
CA PRO A 5 -10.41 5.97 22.74
C PRO A 5 -9.49 5.03 23.53
N ARG A 6 -9.78 4.78 24.81
CA ARG A 6 -8.93 3.91 25.65
C ARG A 6 -9.13 2.42 25.37
N ASN A 7 -10.36 2.01 25.02
CA ASN A 7 -10.69 0.60 24.82
C ASN A 7 -10.34 0.12 23.39
N PRO A 8 -9.34 -0.77 23.20
CA PRO A 8 -8.91 -1.24 21.89
C PRO A 8 -9.94 -2.08 21.14
N SER A 9 -10.90 -2.71 21.85
CA SER A 9 -11.93 -3.53 21.22
C SER A 9 -13.09 -2.70 20.63
N SER A 10 -13.22 -1.44 21.05
CA SER A 10 -14.33 -0.59 20.64
C SER A 10 -14.32 -0.27 19.13
N PRO A 11 -15.48 -0.21 18.47
CA PRO A 11 -15.57 0.17 17.06
C PRO A 11 -14.94 1.53 16.76
N ARG A 12 -15.11 2.51 17.66
CA ARG A 12 -14.50 3.84 17.55
C ARG A 12 -12.97 3.79 17.58
N TYR A 13 -12.38 2.93 18.40
CA TYR A 13 -10.92 2.73 18.41
C TYR A 13 -10.44 2.15 17.08
N LYS A 14 -11.10 1.10 16.58
CA LYS A 14 -10.75 0.46 15.30
C LYS A 14 -10.88 1.42 14.12
N ALA A 15 -11.96 2.19 14.06
CA ALA A 15 -12.15 3.23 13.04
C ALA A 15 -11.07 4.31 13.12
N ARG A 16 -10.74 4.77 14.33
CA ARG A 16 -9.65 5.74 14.55
C ARG A 16 -8.29 5.20 14.12
N MET A 17 -8.01 3.94 14.43
CA MET A 17 -6.80 3.22 14.02
C MET A 17 -6.67 3.13 12.49
N GLY A 18 -7.76 2.76 11.80
CA GLY A 18 -7.79 2.72 10.33
C GLY A 18 -7.52 4.09 9.72
N TYR A 19 -8.25 5.12 10.17
CA TYR A 19 -8.07 6.50 9.73
C TYR A 19 -6.63 6.99 9.94
N GLU A 20 -6.04 6.73 11.12
CA GLU A 20 -4.67 7.13 11.43
C GLU A 20 -3.66 6.37 10.56
N GLY A 21 -3.88 5.08 10.32
CA GLY A 21 -3.07 4.29 9.39
C GLY A 21 -3.00 4.92 8.00
N GLU A 22 -4.16 5.15 7.38
CA GLU A 22 -4.25 5.79 6.06
C GLU A 22 -3.64 7.20 6.06
N TYR A 23 -3.94 8.01 7.08
CA TYR A 23 -3.41 9.38 7.19
C TYR A 23 -1.89 9.41 7.29
N TYR A 24 -1.29 8.59 8.15
CA TYR A 24 0.16 8.57 8.30
C TYR A 24 0.86 7.96 7.09
N LEU A 25 0.24 7.01 6.39
CA LEU A 25 0.79 6.51 5.14
C LEU A 25 0.82 7.60 4.07
N VAL A 26 -0.26 8.37 3.91
CA VAL A 26 -0.27 9.50 2.98
C VAL A 26 0.77 10.55 3.33
N ARG A 27 0.91 10.89 4.62
CA ARG A 27 1.98 11.80 5.06
C ARG A 27 3.36 11.26 4.72
N MET A 28 3.62 9.97 4.92
CA MET A 28 4.91 9.35 4.58
C MET A 28 5.29 9.54 3.12
N PHE A 29 4.34 9.45 2.19
CA PHE A 29 4.60 9.76 0.78
C PHE A 29 4.79 11.25 0.54
N ALA A 30 3.91 12.09 1.09
CA ALA A 30 3.94 13.53 0.87
C ALA A 30 5.21 14.20 1.44
N ASP A 31 5.67 13.76 2.61
CA ASP A 31 6.82 14.33 3.30
C ASP A 31 8.14 14.04 2.56
N ARG A 32 8.15 13.19 1.52
CA ARG A 32 9.32 13.00 0.64
C ARG A 32 9.59 14.21 -0.26
N GLY A 33 8.56 14.97 -0.64
CA GLY A 33 8.72 16.23 -1.38
C GLY A 33 9.30 16.13 -2.80
N GLU A 34 9.27 14.93 -3.42
CA GLU A 34 9.86 14.67 -4.74
C GLU A 34 8.78 14.44 -5.81
N PRO A 35 8.94 14.97 -7.04
CA PRO A 35 8.05 14.63 -8.15
C PRO A 35 8.00 13.12 -8.41
N GLY A 36 6.80 12.61 -8.70
CA GLY A 36 6.58 11.17 -8.86
C GLY A 36 6.43 10.41 -7.55
N THR A 37 6.36 11.09 -6.40
CA THR A 37 6.10 10.46 -5.10
C THR A 37 5.04 11.21 -4.30
N TYR A 38 3.81 10.71 -4.30
CA TYR A 38 2.68 11.30 -3.57
C TYR A 38 1.55 10.30 -3.36
N ALA A 39 0.64 10.56 -2.42
CA ALA A 39 -0.48 9.68 -2.14
C ALA A 39 -1.77 10.43 -1.79
N VAL A 40 -2.90 9.79 -2.08
CA VAL A 40 -4.24 10.29 -1.73
C VAL A 40 -5.10 9.16 -1.16
N ARG A 41 -5.99 9.51 -0.24
CA ARG A 41 -6.97 8.56 0.33
C ARG A 41 -8.22 8.48 -0.52
N THR A 42 -8.78 7.29 -0.65
CA THR A 42 -10.04 7.08 -1.36
C THR A 42 -11.22 7.13 -0.38
N PRO A 43 -12.18 8.06 -0.51
CA PRO A 43 -13.27 8.20 0.45
C PRO A 43 -14.20 6.97 0.45
N GLY A 44 -14.57 6.47 1.63
CA GLY A 44 -15.53 5.38 1.81
C GLY A 44 -15.06 4.00 1.34
N SER A 45 -13.77 3.66 1.41
CA SER A 45 -13.23 2.36 0.93
C SER A 45 -13.82 1.14 1.65
N GLY A 46 -14.26 1.33 2.90
CA GLY A 46 -14.98 0.33 3.69
C GLY A 46 -16.48 0.23 3.40
N SER A 47 -17.06 1.12 2.59
CA SER A 47 -18.50 1.21 2.36
C SER A 47 -18.81 1.56 0.90
N GLY A 48 -19.15 0.56 0.09
CA GLY A 48 -19.53 0.77 -1.31
C GLY A 48 -19.36 -0.50 -2.14
N LYS A 49 -20.08 -0.55 -3.27
CA LYS A 49 -20.00 -1.67 -4.24
C LYS A 49 -18.83 -1.53 -5.23
N LEU A 50 -18.25 -0.33 -5.34
CA LEU A 50 -17.19 -0.06 -6.31
C LEU A 50 -15.84 -0.63 -5.83
N PRO A 51 -15.07 -1.31 -6.70
CA PRO A 51 -13.72 -1.76 -6.40
C PRO A 51 -12.81 -0.53 -6.29
N LYS A 52 -12.22 -0.31 -5.11
CA LYS A 52 -11.28 0.79 -4.88
C LYS A 52 -10.40 0.51 -3.67
N PRO A 53 -9.14 0.96 -3.69
CA PRO A 53 -8.21 0.80 -2.58
C PRO A 53 -8.51 1.80 -1.46
N ASP A 54 -7.81 1.68 -0.34
CA ASP A 54 -7.83 2.70 0.72
C ASP A 54 -7.01 3.94 0.31
N VAL A 55 -5.87 3.71 -0.36
CA VAL A 55 -4.95 4.75 -0.83
C VAL A 55 -4.52 4.46 -2.27
N ILE A 56 -4.46 5.50 -3.09
CA ILE A 56 -3.77 5.47 -4.38
C ILE A 56 -2.50 6.31 -4.21
N ALA A 57 -1.37 5.80 -4.69
CA ALA A 57 -0.10 6.48 -4.59
C ALA A 57 0.69 6.36 -5.88
N VAL A 58 1.62 7.30 -6.07
CA VAL A 58 2.76 7.12 -6.95
C VAL A 58 4.00 7.08 -6.05
N ASP A 59 4.91 6.16 -6.28
CA ASP A 59 6.21 6.10 -5.61
C ASP A 59 7.31 5.97 -6.65
N SER A 60 8.20 6.96 -6.74
CA SER A 60 9.29 6.98 -7.72
C SER A 60 8.78 6.75 -9.16
N GLY A 61 7.59 7.26 -9.48
CA GLY A 61 6.93 7.10 -10.79
C GLY A 61 6.08 5.83 -10.96
N GLU A 62 6.09 4.89 -10.02
CA GLU A 62 5.25 3.69 -10.09
C GLU A 62 3.88 3.93 -9.46
N LEU A 63 2.81 3.56 -10.18
CA LEU A 63 1.44 3.66 -9.69
C LEU A 63 1.14 2.50 -8.72
N LEU A 64 0.58 2.81 -7.56
CA LEU A 64 0.26 1.86 -6.50
C LEU A 64 -1.21 1.98 -6.10
N ALA A 65 -1.85 0.83 -5.89
CA ALA A 65 -3.15 0.72 -5.23
C ALA A 65 -2.94 0.01 -3.89
N ILE A 66 -3.23 0.69 -2.79
CA ILE A 66 -2.80 0.25 -1.46
C ILE A 66 -4.01 -0.01 -0.56
N GLU A 67 -4.08 -1.22 -0.03
CA GLU A 67 -4.96 -1.56 1.10
C GLU A 67 -4.17 -1.43 2.41
N VAL A 68 -4.71 -0.66 3.35
CA VAL A 68 -3.99 -0.27 4.57
C VAL A 68 -4.54 -1.04 5.76
N LYS A 69 -3.65 -1.68 6.53
CA LYS A 69 -4.00 -2.36 7.78
C LYS A 69 -3.12 -1.89 8.91
N SER A 70 -3.74 -1.41 10.00
CA SER A 70 -3.04 -1.13 11.26
C SER A 70 -3.46 -2.13 12.32
N THR A 71 -2.50 -2.72 13.02
CA THR A 71 -2.75 -3.80 13.99
C THR A 71 -1.84 -3.72 15.21
N ASN A 72 -2.34 -4.16 16.36
CA ASN A 72 -1.54 -4.47 17.56
C ASN A 72 -1.10 -5.95 17.61
N LYS A 73 -1.58 -6.78 16.68
CA LYS A 73 -1.25 -8.20 16.61
C LYS A 73 0.03 -8.40 15.81
N SER A 74 0.63 -9.58 15.92
CA SER A 74 1.77 -10.01 15.09
C SER A 74 1.38 -10.43 13.67
N TYR A 75 0.15 -10.14 13.21
CA TYR A 75 -0.27 -10.43 11.85
C TYR A 75 -1.37 -9.47 11.38
N VAL A 76 -1.49 -9.32 10.07
CA VAL A 76 -2.65 -8.74 9.38
C VAL A 76 -3.29 -9.79 8.49
N LEU A 77 -4.62 -9.77 8.42
CA LEU A 77 -5.40 -10.63 7.54
C LEU A 77 -6.15 -9.74 6.55
N LEU A 78 -6.03 -10.08 5.27
CA LEU A 78 -6.85 -9.54 4.21
C LEU A 78 -7.75 -10.65 3.68
N ASN A 79 -9.06 -10.49 3.83
CA ASN A 79 -10.01 -11.51 3.37
C ASN A 79 -10.11 -11.52 1.84
N SER A 80 -10.68 -12.58 1.28
CA SER A 80 -10.79 -12.77 -0.18
C SER A 80 -11.52 -11.62 -0.88
N SER A 81 -12.62 -11.11 -0.32
CA SER A 81 -13.39 -10.04 -0.94
C SER A 81 -12.63 -8.70 -0.96
N GLN A 82 -11.79 -8.43 0.03
CA GLN A 82 -10.89 -7.26 0.01
C GLN A 82 -9.80 -7.41 -1.04
N VAL A 83 -9.19 -8.60 -1.14
CA VAL A 83 -8.19 -8.91 -2.18
C VAL A 83 -8.82 -8.75 -3.57
N GLU A 84 -9.98 -9.37 -3.81
CA GLU A 84 -10.68 -9.31 -5.09
C GLU A 84 -11.01 -7.87 -5.50
N ARG A 85 -11.54 -7.05 -4.59
CA ARG A 85 -11.81 -5.63 -4.87
C ARG A 85 -10.54 -4.85 -5.23
N LEU A 86 -9.43 -5.09 -4.53
CA LEU A 86 -8.16 -4.42 -4.82
C LEU A 86 -7.61 -4.83 -6.19
N LEU A 87 -7.59 -6.13 -6.49
CA LEU A 87 -7.13 -6.63 -7.78
C LEU A 87 -8.03 -6.17 -8.92
N GLU A 88 -9.34 -6.13 -8.71
CA GLU A 88 -10.28 -5.63 -9.70
C GLU A 88 -10.06 -4.15 -10.01
N PHE A 89 -9.83 -3.33 -8.98
CA PHE A 89 -9.43 -1.94 -9.19
C PHE A 89 -8.17 -1.83 -10.05
N CYS A 90 -7.14 -2.64 -9.80
CA CYS A 90 -5.89 -2.60 -10.57
C CYS A 90 -6.07 -3.03 -12.05
N ARG A 91 -7.07 -3.87 -12.35
CA ARG A 91 -7.42 -4.25 -13.74
C ARG A 91 -8.11 -3.11 -14.47
N LEU A 92 -8.98 -2.37 -13.80
CA LEU A 92 -9.82 -1.33 -14.39
C LEU A 92 -9.13 0.04 -14.43
N PHE A 93 -8.38 0.40 -13.38
CA PHE A 93 -7.71 1.68 -13.24
C PHE A 93 -6.36 1.66 -13.96
N MET A 94 -6.38 1.71 -15.29
CA MET A 94 -5.19 1.70 -16.13
C MET A 94 -5.02 3.06 -16.82
N VAL A 95 -3.77 3.54 -16.85
CA VAL A 95 -3.40 4.74 -17.60
C VAL A 95 -2.73 4.30 -18.89
N ARG A 96 -3.27 4.72 -20.03
CA ARG A 96 -2.66 4.47 -21.35
C ARG A 96 -2.01 5.76 -21.85
N CYS A 97 -0.72 5.71 -22.13
CA CYS A 97 -0.02 6.84 -22.73
C CYS A 97 -0.57 7.08 -24.16
N PRO A 98 -1.10 8.27 -24.48
CA PRO A 98 -1.66 8.52 -25.82
C PRO A 98 -0.60 8.63 -26.92
N HIS A 99 0.68 8.84 -26.56
CA HIS A 99 1.76 9.01 -27.52
C HIS A 99 2.41 7.69 -27.93
N CYS A 100 2.72 6.81 -26.98
CA CYS A 100 3.40 5.54 -27.24
C CYS A 100 2.54 4.29 -26.99
N GLY A 101 1.33 4.45 -26.47
CA GLY A 101 0.41 3.34 -26.20
C GLY A 101 0.75 2.48 -24.98
N ALA A 102 1.81 2.80 -24.23
CA ALA A 102 2.19 2.07 -23.02
C ALA A 102 1.05 2.08 -21.99
N GLU A 103 0.79 0.92 -21.39
CA GLU A 103 -0.18 0.76 -20.30
C GLU A 103 0.53 0.75 -18.95
N ILE A 104 0.06 1.59 -18.03
CA ILE A 104 0.55 1.68 -16.66
C ILE A 104 -0.60 1.26 -15.75
N ARG A 105 -0.37 0.18 -15.00
CA ARG A 105 -1.34 -0.38 -14.05
C ARG A 105 -0.84 -0.19 -12.63
N PRO A 106 -1.72 0.07 -11.66
CA PRO A 106 -1.35 0.09 -10.26
C PRO A 106 -0.84 -1.27 -9.82
N LYS A 107 0.25 -1.28 -9.06
CA LYS A 107 0.65 -2.46 -8.29
C LYS A 107 -0.25 -2.59 -7.06
N PRO A 108 -0.87 -3.75 -6.82
CA PRO A 108 -1.68 -3.98 -5.62
C PRO A 108 -0.75 -4.23 -4.41
N ILE A 109 -0.80 -3.34 -3.42
CA ILE A 109 0.07 -3.38 -2.25
C ILE A 109 -0.77 -3.55 -0.98
N ILE A 110 -0.31 -4.39 -0.05
CA ILE A 110 -0.74 -4.35 1.35
C ILE A 110 0.26 -3.52 2.13
N ALA A 111 -0.19 -2.42 2.74
CA ALA A 111 0.59 -1.65 3.70
C ALA A 111 0.16 -2.03 5.12
N ALA A 112 0.98 -2.82 5.80
CA ALA A 112 0.74 -3.29 7.15
C ALA A 112 1.54 -2.45 8.16
N ARG A 113 0.84 -1.74 9.04
CA ARG A 113 1.42 -1.04 10.18
C ARG A 113 1.24 -1.87 11.45
N PHE A 114 2.31 -2.50 11.89
CA PHE A 114 2.39 -3.14 13.20
C PHE A 114 2.68 -2.06 14.25
N LEU A 115 1.79 -1.84 15.22
CA LEU A 115 2.01 -0.80 16.22
C LEU A 115 3.30 -1.05 17.00
N ASN A 116 4.09 0.01 17.17
CA ASN A 116 5.45 0.01 17.73
C ASN A 116 6.54 -0.62 16.86
N ARG A 117 6.25 -0.91 15.58
CA ARG A 117 7.27 -1.30 14.59
C ARG A 117 7.09 -0.51 13.29
N GLU A 118 8.02 -0.74 12.37
CA GLU A 118 8.01 -0.17 11.03
C GLU A 118 6.86 -0.72 10.17
N TRP A 119 6.60 0.00 9.08
CA TRP A 119 5.65 -0.43 8.06
C TRP A 119 6.22 -1.60 7.25
N SER A 120 5.35 -2.55 6.92
CA SER A 120 5.64 -3.62 5.96
C SER A 120 4.80 -3.40 4.70
N PHE A 121 5.45 -3.48 3.54
CA PHE A 121 4.81 -3.38 2.24
C PHE A 121 4.94 -4.70 1.51
N THR A 122 3.86 -5.20 0.93
CA THR A 122 3.85 -6.47 0.20
C THR A 122 3.01 -6.33 -1.06
N GLU A 123 3.62 -6.60 -2.21
CA GLU A 123 2.93 -6.67 -3.50
C GLU A 123 2.17 -7.99 -3.63
N ILE A 124 0.95 -7.92 -4.18
CA ILE A 124 0.10 -9.08 -4.44
C ILE A 124 0.14 -9.41 -5.94
N PRO A 125 0.38 -10.67 -6.34
CA PRO A 125 0.22 -11.06 -7.74
C PRO A 125 -1.22 -10.82 -8.23
N LEU A 126 -1.40 -10.25 -9.43
CA LEU A 126 -2.74 -10.03 -10.02
C LEU A 126 -3.56 -11.32 -10.23
N SER A 127 -2.87 -12.46 -10.28
CA SER A 127 -3.43 -13.80 -10.37
C SER A 127 -3.86 -14.39 -9.03
N TRP A 128 -3.57 -13.73 -7.90
CA TRP A 128 -3.88 -14.24 -6.57
C TRP A 128 -5.39 -14.51 -6.38
N ARG A 129 -5.69 -15.53 -5.59
CA ARG A 129 -7.04 -15.95 -5.21
C ARG A 129 -7.09 -16.25 -3.71
N GLY A 130 -8.20 -15.89 -3.07
CA GLY A 130 -8.40 -16.12 -1.64
C GLY A 130 -7.77 -15.05 -0.74
N SER A 131 -7.70 -15.36 0.55
CA SER A 131 -7.21 -14.45 1.60
C SER A 131 -5.69 -14.43 1.70
N ILE A 132 -5.14 -13.35 2.27
CA ILE A 132 -3.71 -13.18 2.54
C ILE A 132 -3.49 -12.94 4.03
N MET A 133 -2.55 -13.66 4.63
CA MET A 133 -2.09 -13.42 6.00
C MET A 133 -0.63 -12.99 5.96
N LEU A 134 -0.35 -11.74 6.33
CA LEU A 134 1.02 -11.27 6.51
C LEU A 134 1.35 -11.32 8.00
N ARG A 135 2.40 -12.06 8.33
CA ARG A 135 2.95 -12.10 9.69
C ARG A 135 4.03 -11.05 9.83
N MET A 136 4.07 -10.48 11.01
CA MET A 136 5.17 -9.66 11.48
C MET A 136 6.43 -10.52 11.44
N SER A 137 7.43 -10.11 10.67
CA SER A 137 8.74 -10.75 10.66
C SER A 137 9.57 -10.27 11.84
N ASP A 138 10.37 -11.17 12.43
CA ASP A 138 11.22 -10.87 13.59
C ASP A 138 12.52 -10.12 13.24
N ARG A 139 12.70 -9.67 12.00
CA ARG A 139 13.94 -9.01 11.59
C ARG A 139 13.98 -7.55 12.04
N ALA A 140 14.62 -7.34 13.19
CA ALA A 140 15.38 -6.14 13.45
C ALA A 140 16.65 -6.15 12.58
N SER A 141 16.62 -5.45 11.43
CA SER A 141 17.83 -5.05 10.69
C SER A 141 17.46 -4.26 9.42
N GLY A 142 17.75 -2.95 9.44
CA GLY A 142 18.14 -2.18 8.26
C GLY A 142 17.05 -1.60 7.35
N GLY A 143 16.74 -0.31 7.56
CA GLY A 143 16.34 0.67 6.54
C GLY A 143 15.34 0.24 5.46
N GLY A 144 14.06 0.54 5.67
CA GLY A 144 13.02 0.42 4.65
C GLY A 144 13.23 1.38 3.47
N ARG A 145 14.06 0.98 2.49
CA ARG A 145 13.89 1.36 1.09
C ARG A 145 13.14 0.23 0.39
N LEU A 146 12.09 0.58 -0.36
CA LEU A 146 11.63 -0.27 -1.47
C LEU A 146 12.84 -0.51 -2.39
N PRO A 147 13.00 -1.72 -2.97
CA PRO A 147 14.20 -2.05 -3.72
C PRO A 147 14.32 -1.15 -4.94
N SER A 148 15.14 -0.10 -4.84
CA SER A 148 15.59 0.68 -5.99
C SER A 148 16.52 -0.22 -6.79
N ARG A 149 16.18 -0.46 -8.04
CA ARG A 149 16.97 -1.25 -9.01
C ARG A 149 18.34 -0.59 -9.24
N GLN A 150 19.33 -0.91 -8.41
CA GLN A 150 20.74 -0.79 -8.77
C GLN A 150 21.25 -2.17 -9.21
N ARG A 151 20.79 -2.66 -10.37
CA ARG A 151 21.39 -3.83 -11.05
C ARG A 151 21.22 -3.82 -12.59
N ALA A 152 20.76 -2.71 -13.18
CA ALA A 152 20.62 -2.62 -14.64
C ALA A 152 21.76 -1.83 -15.31
N GLU A 153 22.50 -0.98 -14.58
CA GLU A 153 23.47 -0.06 -15.19
C GLU A 153 24.90 -0.62 -15.27
N ASP A 154 25.22 -1.69 -14.53
CA ASP A 154 26.59 -2.25 -14.53
C ASP A 154 26.87 -3.23 -15.69
N VAL A 155 25.84 -3.73 -16.38
CA VAL A 155 26.03 -4.66 -17.51
C VAL A 155 26.34 -3.91 -18.81
N GLU A 156 25.85 -2.67 -18.96
CA GLU A 156 26.04 -1.89 -20.18
C GLU A 156 27.39 -1.17 -20.25
N ARG A 157 28.13 -1.10 -19.12
CA ARG A 157 29.46 -0.48 -19.03
C ARG A 157 30.62 -1.47 -19.17
N ALA A 158 30.34 -2.78 -19.20
CA ALA A 158 31.32 -3.84 -19.42
C ALA A 158 31.37 -4.31 -20.90
N SER A 159 30.54 -3.74 -21.77
CA SER A 159 30.45 -4.08 -23.21
C SER A 159 30.78 -2.90 -24.14
N ARG A 160 31.50 -1.88 -23.64
CA ARG A 160 32.06 -0.78 -24.44
C ARG A 160 33.56 -0.66 -24.19
#